data_AF-A0A2B7WAZ0-F1
#
_entry.id   AF-A0A2B7WAZ0-F1
#
_cell.length_a   1.000
_cell.length_b   1.000
_cell.length_c   1.000
_cell.angle_alpha   90.00
_cell.angle_beta   90.00
_cell.angle_gamma   90.00
#
_symmetry.space_group_name_H-M   'P 1'
#
loop_
_entity.id
_entity.type
_entity.pdbx_description
1 polymer ?
#
loop_
_entity_poly.entity_id
_entity_poly.type
_entity_poly.pdbx_seq_one_letter_code
_entity_poly.pdbx_strand_id
1 'polypeptide(L)'
;MADETAKPKSKYAYLAAPHPVFETFKDEASKGIDQIYAIKDINEFKAAWNAFPPAVFDDGPVVGQDITIEHMNIPVSDGTPVELRIYKPISPVPRASLFFVTHGGGWTICNHDVEEAQNRQVAKDNKCVVVSVEYRKCPEFPFPYPLNDCYDALIWCKSNASTLGVNPEKIFVAGASGGGNLAACLALKARDEGITGIIGQVLNMPMICHPDFFPQDKYEYKSWFENEEEAVASAARALFHWNLYLPEKKPEVYANPILAESHANLPPALIQVAGLDPLRDEAFAYGEALKTAGVPVIEKAFTGLPHAFYFFLKMLDKESREYIQNIVEFVREMEKKAIPL
;
A
#
# COMPACT_ATOMS: atom_id res chain seq x y z
N MET A 1 42.86 10.65 -11.54
CA MET A 1 42.64 9.67 -10.46
C MET A 1 41.15 9.67 -10.19
N ALA A 2 40.48 8.57 -10.55
CA ALA A 2 39.06 8.42 -10.20
C ALA A 2 38.99 8.29 -8.68
N ASP A 3 38.06 9.00 -8.06
CA ASP A 3 37.81 8.92 -6.64
C ASP A 3 37.25 7.52 -6.31
N GLU A 4 38.12 6.62 -5.84
CA GLU A 4 37.78 5.25 -5.43
C GLU A 4 36.92 5.22 -4.15
N THR A 5 36.54 6.38 -3.59
CA THR A 5 35.66 6.47 -2.41
C THR A 5 34.19 6.76 -2.75
N ALA A 6 33.88 7.07 -4.00
CA ALA A 6 32.49 7.28 -4.42
C ALA A 6 31.76 5.93 -4.49
N LYS A 7 30.93 5.63 -3.48
CA LYS A 7 29.98 4.51 -3.54
C LYS A 7 29.23 4.59 -4.89
N PRO A 8 29.10 3.47 -5.63
CA PRO A 8 28.41 3.48 -6.91
C PRO A 8 26.97 3.95 -6.69
N LYS A 9 26.58 5.06 -7.32
CA LYS A 9 25.23 5.63 -7.23
C LYS A 9 24.18 4.59 -7.61
N SER A 10 23.00 4.67 -7.00
CA SER A 10 21.87 3.84 -7.39
C SER A 10 21.55 3.95 -8.89
N LYS A 11 21.13 2.84 -9.51
CA LYS A 11 20.57 2.87 -10.89
C LYS A 11 19.29 3.71 -10.97
N TYR A 12 18.66 3.96 -9.81
CA TYR A 12 17.48 4.80 -9.62
C TYR A 12 17.79 6.20 -9.08
N ALA A 13 19.06 6.60 -8.96
CA ALA A 13 19.45 7.90 -8.40
C ALA A 13 18.83 9.10 -9.15
N TYR A 14 18.45 8.93 -10.42
CA TYR A 14 17.75 9.97 -11.18
C TYR A 14 16.37 10.32 -10.60
N LEU A 15 15.75 9.42 -9.83
CA LEU A 15 14.46 9.65 -9.17
C LEU A 15 14.58 10.57 -7.96
N ALA A 16 15.78 10.82 -7.45
CA ALA A 16 16.03 11.74 -6.34
C ALA A 16 16.14 13.21 -6.80
N ALA A 17 15.92 13.51 -8.08
CA ALA A 17 15.96 14.89 -8.57
C ALA A 17 14.87 15.74 -7.85
N PRO A 18 15.20 16.93 -7.31
CA PRO A 18 14.27 17.71 -6.49
C PRO A 18 12.98 18.06 -7.22
N HIS A 19 11.83 17.90 -6.55
CA HIS A 19 10.54 18.28 -7.11
C HIS A 19 10.23 19.76 -6.80
N PRO A 20 9.95 20.61 -7.80
CA PRO A 20 9.89 22.07 -7.62
C PRO A 20 8.85 22.54 -6.61
N VAL A 21 7.77 21.78 -6.41
CA VAL A 21 6.73 22.10 -5.42
C VAL A 21 7.04 21.50 -4.06
N PHE A 22 7.59 20.28 -4.00
CA PHE A 22 7.84 19.64 -2.70
C PHE A 22 8.95 20.37 -1.94
N GLU A 23 9.99 20.80 -2.66
CA GLU A 23 11.10 21.56 -2.08
C GLU A 23 10.66 22.84 -1.36
N THR A 24 9.54 23.46 -1.75
CA THR A 24 9.10 24.70 -1.09
C THR A 24 8.53 24.49 0.30
N PHE A 25 8.15 23.26 0.65
CA PHE A 25 7.54 22.94 1.95
C PHE A 25 8.17 21.71 2.64
N LYS A 26 9.22 21.12 2.07
CA LYS A 26 9.91 19.92 2.60
C LYS A 26 10.27 20.08 4.07
N ASP A 27 10.90 21.19 4.46
CA ASP A 27 11.34 21.42 5.85
C ASP A 27 10.16 21.50 6.83
N GLU A 28 9.06 22.12 6.42
CA GLU A 28 7.85 22.22 7.25
C GLU A 28 7.19 20.84 7.41
N ALA A 29 7.10 20.07 6.32
CA ALA A 29 6.61 18.70 6.34
C ALA A 29 7.47 17.82 7.26
N SER A 30 8.80 17.86 7.12
CA SER A 30 9.74 17.13 7.99
C SER A 30 9.49 17.44 9.45
N LYS A 31 9.43 18.73 9.80
CA LYS A 31 9.25 19.18 11.18
C LYS A 31 7.92 18.71 11.77
N GLY A 32 6.84 18.72 11.00
CA GLY A 32 5.54 18.22 11.44
C GLY A 32 5.57 16.72 11.76
N ILE A 33 6.21 15.93 10.90
CA ILE A 33 6.36 14.49 11.12
C ILE A 33 7.31 14.19 12.29
N ASP A 34 8.42 14.91 12.43
CA ASP A 34 9.35 14.78 13.55
C ASP A 34 8.68 15.00 14.90
N GLN A 35 7.79 15.99 15.00
CA GLN A 35 7.03 16.25 16.22
C GLN A 35 6.15 15.07 16.62
N ILE A 36 5.55 14.38 15.65
CA ILE A 36 4.74 13.19 15.93
C ILE A 36 5.62 12.04 16.37
N TYR A 37 6.73 11.77 15.66
CA TYR A 37 7.66 10.69 16.05
C TYR A 37 8.42 10.96 17.35
N ALA A 38 8.41 12.19 17.87
CA ALA A 38 8.93 12.52 19.19
C ALA A 38 7.98 12.09 20.35
N ILE A 39 6.72 11.75 20.04
CA ILE A 39 5.75 11.27 21.03
C ILE A 39 6.15 9.87 21.49
N LYS A 40 6.36 9.71 22.81
CA LYS A 40 6.85 8.45 23.40
C LYS A 40 5.75 7.47 23.80
N ASP A 41 4.59 7.99 24.19
CA ASP A 41 3.44 7.13 24.50
C ASP A 41 2.83 6.61 23.19
N ILE A 42 2.69 5.29 23.08
CA ILE A 42 2.25 4.66 21.82
C ILE A 42 0.79 5.00 21.48
N ASN A 43 -0.06 5.23 22.49
CA ASN A 43 -1.45 5.57 22.25
C ASN A 43 -1.59 7.02 21.81
N GLU A 44 -0.84 7.94 22.44
CA GLU A 44 -0.76 9.34 22.00
C GLU A 44 -0.16 9.44 20.58
N PHE A 45 0.88 8.66 20.28
CA PHE A 45 1.49 8.59 18.95
C PHE A 45 0.47 8.14 17.89
N LYS A 46 -0.26 7.05 18.15
CA LYS A 46 -1.32 6.56 17.27
C LYS A 46 -2.46 7.59 17.12
N ALA A 47 -2.87 8.22 18.21
CA ALA A 47 -3.92 9.24 18.21
C ALA A 47 -3.52 10.46 17.38
N ALA A 48 -2.26 10.90 17.46
CA ALA A 48 -1.76 12.02 16.65
C ALA A 48 -1.81 11.71 15.15
N TRP A 49 -1.46 10.49 14.74
CA TRP A 49 -1.59 10.05 13.35
C TRP A 49 -3.04 9.92 12.88
N ASN A 50 -3.94 9.50 13.76
CA ASN A 50 -5.36 9.35 13.43
C ASN A 50 -6.14 10.67 13.50
N ALA A 51 -5.51 11.76 13.97
CA ALA A 51 -6.13 13.08 14.02
C ALA A 51 -6.04 13.84 12.68
N PHE A 52 -5.25 13.36 11.72
CA PHE A 52 -5.22 13.94 10.39
C PHE A 52 -6.57 13.70 9.68
N PRO A 53 -7.20 14.76 9.13
CA PRO A 53 -8.42 14.57 8.37
C PRO A 53 -8.15 13.76 7.11
N PRO A 54 -9.16 13.02 6.59
CA PRO A 54 -9.03 12.31 5.34
C PRO A 54 -8.62 13.25 4.21
N ALA A 55 -7.56 12.86 3.51
CA ALA A 55 -7.07 13.52 2.32
C ALA A 55 -8.09 13.31 1.18
N VAL A 56 -8.87 14.34 0.83
CA VAL A 56 -9.79 14.36 -0.31
C VAL A 56 -9.61 15.60 -1.19
N PHE A 57 -9.81 15.45 -2.50
CA PHE A 57 -9.87 16.59 -3.43
C PHE A 57 -11.17 17.36 -3.24
N ASP A 58 -11.11 18.68 -3.35
CA ASP A 58 -12.29 19.56 -3.21
C ASP A 58 -13.32 19.31 -4.34
N ASP A 59 -12.85 18.87 -5.52
CA ASP A 59 -13.65 18.45 -6.68
C ASP A 59 -13.73 16.92 -6.85
N GLY A 60 -13.34 16.16 -5.83
CA GLY A 60 -13.36 14.69 -5.84
C GLY A 60 -14.77 14.10 -5.71
N PRO A 61 -14.90 12.76 -5.74
CA PRO A 61 -16.19 12.09 -5.59
C PRO A 61 -16.89 12.44 -4.27
N VAL A 62 -18.18 12.76 -4.36
CA VAL A 62 -19.00 13.21 -3.24
C VAL A 62 -19.85 12.07 -2.68
N VAL A 63 -19.75 11.82 -1.37
CA VAL A 63 -20.58 10.84 -0.66
C VAL A 63 -22.04 11.28 -0.68
N GLY A 64 -22.94 10.35 -1.04
CA GLY A 64 -24.37 10.59 -1.23
C GLY A 64 -24.75 11.09 -2.64
N GLN A 65 -23.78 11.44 -3.49
CA GLN A 65 -24.03 11.86 -4.88
C GLN A 65 -23.36 10.94 -5.89
N ASP A 66 -22.09 10.62 -5.69
CA ASP A 66 -21.31 9.74 -6.56
C ASP A 66 -21.19 8.31 -6.00
N ILE A 67 -21.04 8.22 -4.68
CA ILE A 67 -20.80 6.97 -3.94
C ILE A 67 -21.58 6.94 -2.62
N THR A 68 -21.77 5.76 -2.03
CA THR A 68 -22.16 5.57 -0.62
C THR A 68 -20.99 5.00 0.16
N ILE A 69 -20.98 5.24 1.48
CA ILE A 69 -20.06 4.62 2.43
C ILE A 69 -20.87 3.92 3.51
N GLU A 70 -20.56 2.67 3.77
CA GLU A 70 -21.15 1.84 4.82
C GLU A 70 -20.03 1.27 5.69
N HIS A 71 -20.30 1.10 6.99
CA HIS A 71 -19.38 0.44 7.92
C HIS A 71 -20.00 -0.87 8.37
N MET A 72 -19.19 -1.92 8.48
CA MET A 72 -19.63 -3.25 8.90
C MET A 72 -18.57 -3.94 9.72
N ASN A 73 -18.92 -4.45 10.90
CA ASN A 73 -18.05 -5.31 11.68
C ASN A 73 -18.21 -6.76 11.23
N ILE A 74 -17.09 -7.44 11.01
CA ILE A 74 -17.04 -8.87 10.70
C ILE A 74 -16.16 -9.60 11.71
N PRO A 75 -16.46 -10.86 12.05
CA PRO A 75 -15.54 -11.66 12.87
C PRO A 75 -14.34 -12.12 12.04
N VAL A 76 -13.14 -12.03 12.61
CA VAL A 76 -11.95 -12.76 12.12
C VAL A 76 -11.87 -14.13 12.81
N SER A 77 -10.87 -14.95 12.47
CA SER A 77 -10.76 -16.36 12.86
C SER A 77 -10.82 -16.62 14.38
N ASP A 78 -10.35 -15.67 15.20
CA ASP A 78 -10.41 -15.76 16.67
C ASP A 78 -11.70 -15.18 17.28
N GLY A 79 -12.64 -14.74 16.44
CA GLY A 79 -13.92 -14.16 16.83
C GLY A 79 -13.88 -12.66 17.12
N THR A 80 -12.71 -12.03 17.11
CA THR A 80 -12.58 -10.57 17.28
C THR A 80 -13.26 -9.84 16.12
N PRO A 81 -14.09 -8.80 16.37
CA PRO A 81 -14.63 -7.99 15.29
C PRO A 81 -13.54 -7.07 14.71
N VAL A 82 -13.46 -7.00 13.38
CA VAL A 82 -12.74 -5.95 12.64
C VAL A 82 -13.73 -5.18 11.78
N GLU A 83 -13.52 -3.86 11.65
CA GLU A 83 -14.39 -3.01 10.85
C GLU A 83 -13.99 -3.05 9.37
N LEU A 84 -14.98 -3.11 8.50
CA LEU A 84 -14.87 -2.85 7.08
C LEU A 84 -15.53 -1.51 6.77
N ARG A 85 -14.84 -0.66 6.01
CA ARG A 85 -15.44 0.51 5.35
C ARG A 85 -15.65 0.19 3.87
N ILE A 86 -16.90 0.23 3.45
CA ILE A 86 -17.36 -0.23 2.14
C ILE A 86 -17.83 0.96 1.33
N TYR A 87 -17.20 1.20 0.16
CA TYR A 87 -17.57 2.24 -0.77
C TYR A 87 -18.26 1.61 -1.98
N LYS A 88 -19.46 2.10 -2.32
CA LYS A 88 -20.22 1.64 -3.49
C LYS A 88 -20.57 2.82 -4.40
N PRO A 89 -20.49 2.70 -5.73
CA PRO A 89 -21.03 3.72 -6.62
C PRO A 89 -22.55 3.84 -6.45
N ILE A 90 -23.10 5.06 -6.53
CA ILE A 90 -24.55 5.31 -6.43
C ILE A 90 -25.35 4.58 -7.51
N SER A 91 -24.73 4.34 -8.66
CA SER A 91 -25.24 3.45 -9.70
C SER A 91 -24.43 2.15 -9.69
N PRO A 92 -24.77 1.18 -8.81
CA PRO A 92 -24.04 -0.08 -8.71
C PRO A 92 -24.21 -0.91 -9.99
N VAL A 93 -23.13 -1.59 -10.38
CA VAL A 93 -23.17 -2.58 -11.45
C VAL A 93 -23.28 -3.98 -10.83
N PRO A 94 -24.13 -4.88 -11.37
CA PRO A 94 -24.21 -6.24 -10.87
C PRO A 94 -22.86 -6.95 -10.99
N ARG A 95 -22.46 -7.69 -9.94
CA ARG A 95 -21.19 -8.44 -9.91
C ARG A 95 -19.98 -7.56 -10.22
N ALA A 96 -19.92 -6.40 -9.57
CA ALA A 96 -18.79 -5.47 -9.67
C ALA A 96 -17.48 -6.14 -9.24
N SER A 97 -16.34 -5.60 -9.68
CA SER A 97 -15.05 -6.01 -9.11
C SER A 97 -14.95 -5.56 -7.66
N LEU A 98 -14.27 -6.36 -6.84
CA LEU A 98 -13.91 -6.01 -5.47
C LEU A 98 -12.52 -5.37 -5.47
N PHE A 99 -12.39 -4.16 -4.95
CA PHE A 99 -11.11 -3.52 -4.68
C PHE A 99 -10.86 -3.57 -3.16
N PHE A 100 -10.11 -4.57 -2.72
CA PHE A 100 -9.86 -4.87 -1.31
C PHE A 100 -8.60 -4.15 -0.83
N VAL A 101 -8.75 -3.27 0.16
CA VAL A 101 -7.73 -2.31 0.57
C VAL A 101 -7.24 -2.62 1.98
N THR A 102 -5.94 -2.89 2.08
CA THR A 102 -5.20 -2.96 3.33
C THR A 102 -4.43 -1.65 3.51
N HIS A 103 -4.91 -0.80 4.42
CA HIS A 103 -4.44 0.57 4.53
C HIS A 103 -2.97 0.69 4.99
N GLY A 104 -2.29 1.76 4.58
CA GLY A 104 -0.93 2.07 5.04
C GLY A 104 -0.81 2.47 6.52
N GLY A 105 0.41 2.80 6.96
CA GLY A 105 0.69 3.17 8.36
C GLY A 105 1.60 2.19 9.12
N GLY A 106 2.44 1.45 8.38
CA GLY A 106 3.46 0.57 8.97
C GLY A 106 2.91 -0.39 10.03
N TRP A 107 1.70 -0.92 9.80
CA TRP A 107 0.97 -1.83 10.69
C TRP A 107 0.65 -1.30 12.10
N THR A 108 0.96 -0.03 12.39
CA THR A 108 0.92 0.55 13.74
C THR A 108 -0.06 1.72 13.83
N ILE A 109 -0.15 2.54 12.78
CA ILE A 109 -0.88 3.82 12.77
C ILE A 109 -1.89 3.87 11.62
N CYS A 110 -2.58 5.01 11.49
CA CYS A 110 -3.59 5.30 10.46
C CYS A 110 -4.83 4.41 10.60
N ASN A 111 -5.82 4.67 9.75
CA ASN A 111 -7.09 3.95 9.66
C ASN A 111 -7.62 4.10 8.22
N HIS A 112 -8.87 3.71 7.98
CA HIS A 112 -9.57 3.89 6.70
C HIS A 112 -9.41 5.28 6.01
N ASP A 113 -9.18 6.37 6.74
CA ASP A 113 -9.13 7.73 6.19
C ASP A 113 -7.89 8.01 5.33
N VAL A 114 -6.82 7.23 5.52
CA VAL A 114 -5.49 7.49 4.92
C VAL A 114 -5.46 7.39 3.39
N GLU A 115 -6.39 6.63 2.81
CA GLU A 115 -6.52 6.38 1.37
C GLU A 115 -7.90 6.81 0.84
N GLU A 116 -8.61 7.69 1.57
CA GLU A 116 -9.98 8.08 1.27
C GLU A 116 -10.14 8.59 -0.17
N ALA A 117 -9.33 9.54 -0.65
CA ALA A 117 -9.38 10.03 -2.03
C ALA A 117 -9.29 8.90 -3.07
N GLN A 118 -8.34 7.98 -2.90
CA GLN A 118 -8.14 6.85 -3.81
C GLN A 118 -9.37 5.93 -3.80
N ASN A 119 -9.84 5.56 -2.61
CA ASN A 119 -10.96 4.62 -2.46
C ASN A 119 -12.25 5.19 -3.08
N ARG A 120 -12.49 6.49 -2.87
CA ARG A 120 -13.60 7.20 -3.49
C ARG A 120 -13.50 7.22 -5.02
N GLN A 121 -12.32 7.52 -5.56
CA GLN A 121 -12.10 7.62 -7.00
C GLN A 121 -12.26 6.26 -7.69
N VAL A 122 -11.65 5.20 -7.15
CA VAL A 122 -11.76 3.85 -7.69
C VAL A 122 -13.21 3.36 -7.66
N ALA A 123 -13.94 3.58 -6.56
CA ALA A 123 -15.36 3.21 -6.48
C ALA A 123 -16.20 3.93 -7.56
N LYS A 124 -15.98 5.24 -7.75
CA LYS A 124 -16.74 6.03 -8.74
C LYS A 124 -16.40 5.66 -10.19
N ASP A 125 -15.12 5.63 -10.53
CA ASP A 125 -14.64 5.61 -11.92
C ASP A 125 -14.48 4.20 -12.50
N ASN A 126 -14.19 3.22 -11.65
CA ASN A 126 -14.15 1.81 -12.05
C ASN A 126 -15.47 1.08 -11.77
N LYS A 127 -16.45 1.74 -11.12
CA LYS A 127 -17.70 1.10 -10.67
C LYS A 127 -17.44 -0.15 -9.81
N CYS A 128 -16.32 -0.15 -9.08
CA CYS A 128 -15.94 -1.20 -8.15
C CYS A 128 -16.67 -1.03 -6.81
N VAL A 129 -16.82 -2.12 -6.07
CA VAL A 129 -17.04 -2.03 -4.63
C VAL A 129 -15.67 -2.02 -3.97
N VAL A 130 -15.36 -0.96 -3.26
CA VAL A 130 -14.11 -0.85 -2.50
C VAL A 130 -14.38 -1.28 -1.07
N VAL A 131 -13.54 -2.14 -0.51
CA VAL A 131 -13.62 -2.56 0.89
C VAL A 131 -12.26 -2.31 1.54
N SER A 132 -12.19 -1.35 2.44
CA SER A 132 -11.03 -1.13 3.31
C SER A 132 -11.22 -1.88 4.62
N VAL A 133 -10.19 -2.57 5.11
CA VAL A 133 -10.21 -3.33 6.37
C VAL A 133 -9.43 -2.62 7.47
N GLU A 134 -10.04 -2.43 8.63
CA GLU A 134 -9.40 -1.89 9.84
C GLU A 134 -8.78 -3.05 10.64
N TYR A 135 -7.63 -3.53 10.16
CA TYR A 135 -6.91 -4.63 10.80
C TYR A 135 -6.32 -4.22 12.15
N ARG A 136 -6.11 -5.20 13.04
CA ARG A 136 -5.48 -4.98 14.35
C ARG A 136 -4.03 -4.54 14.20
N LYS A 137 -3.58 -3.67 15.10
CA LYS A 137 -2.31 -2.93 14.95
C LYS A 137 -1.26 -3.34 15.97
N CYS A 138 -0.02 -3.12 15.60
CA CYS A 138 1.13 -3.26 16.47
C CYS A 138 1.16 -2.11 17.51
N PRO A 139 1.84 -2.29 18.67
CA PRO A 139 2.52 -3.50 19.14
C PRO A 139 1.61 -4.57 19.75
N GLU A 140 0.34 -4.29 19.98
CA GLU A 140 -0.60 -5.17 20.67
C GLU A 140 -0.85 -6.45 19.86
N PHE A 141 -0.86 -6.30 18.54
CA PHE A 141 -1.09 -7.37 17.59
C PHE A 141 0.02 -7.36 16.52
N PRO A 142 1.22 -7.91 16.81
CA PRO A 142 2.31 -8.02 15.84
C PRO A 142 2.00 -9.07 14.76
N PHE A 143 2.91 -9.32 13.83
CA PHE A 143 2.82 -10.45 12.89
C PHE A 143 2.51 -11.76 13.65
N PRO A 144 1.59 -12.61 13.15
CA PRO A 144 0.85 -12.50 11.89
C PRO A 144 -0.54 -11.85 11.99
N TYR A 145 -0.91 -11.23 13.13
CA TYR A 145 -2.28 -10.73 13.34
C TYR A 145 -2.79 -9.77 12.25
N PRO A 146 -2.06 -8.70 11.84
CA PRO A 146 -2.54 -7.80 10.80
C PRO A 146 -2.80 -8.51 9.47
N LEU A 147 -1.95 -9.48 9.11
CA LEU A 147 -2.12 -10.27 7.87
C LEU A 147 -3.32 -11.21 7.97
N ASN A 148 -3.46 -11.91 9.09
CA ASN A 148 -4.57 -12.85 9.29
C ASN A 148 -5.92 -12.12 9.28
N ASP A 149 -6.01 -10.94 9.91
CA ASP A 149 -7.23 -10.13 9.87
C ASP A 149 -7.61 -9.73 8.45
N CYS A 150 -6.63 -9.29 7.66
CA CYS A 150 -6.86 -8.92 6.26
C CYS A 150 -7.23 -10.13 5.41
N TYR A 151 -6.63 -11.30 5.67
CA TYR A 151 -6.93 -12.53 4.96
C TYR A 151 -8.35 -13.00 5.26
N ASP A 152 -8.73 -13.03 6.54
CA ASP A 152 -10.07 -13.40 6.97
C ASP A 152 -11.13 -12.45 6.41
N ALA A 153 -10.83 -11.14 6.37
CA ALA A 153 -11.70 -10.15 5.76
C ALA A 153 -11.86 -10.35 4.23
N LEU A 154 -10.78 -10.69 3.53
CA LEU A 154 -10.83 -11.02 2.10
C LEU A 154 -11.69 -12.27 1.85
N ILE A 155 -11.50 -13.33 2.64
CA ILE A 155 -12.29 -14.57 2.54
C ILE A 155 -13.75 -14.33 2.91
N TRP A 156 -14.03 -13.49 3.91
CA TRP A 156 -15.37 -13.06 4.26
C TRP A 156 -16.04 -12.34 3.08
N CYS A 157 -15.34 -11.42 2.42
CA CYS A 157 -15.86 -10.71 1.26
C CYS A 157 -16.18 -11.66 0.10
N LYS A 158 -15.31 -12.64 -0.18
CA LYS A 158 -15.57 -13.69 -1.18
C LYS A 158 -16.81 -14.51 -0.82
N SER A 159 -16.94 -14.93 0.44
CA SER A 159 -18.08 -15.73 0.92
C SER A 159 -19.39 -14.96 0.91
N ASN A 160 -19.34 -13.63 1.05
CA ASN A 160 -20.50 -12.74 1.09
C ASN A 160 -20.67 -11.92 -0.20
N ALA A 161 -20.08 -12.38 -1.31
CA ALA A 161 -20.02 -11.62 -2.55
C ALA A 161 -21.39 -11.18 -3.08
N SER A 162 -22.42 -12.00 -2.94
CA SER A 162 -23.80 -11.65 -3.33
C SER A 162 -24.35 -10.48 -2.52
N THR A 163 -24.09 -10.44 -1.22
CA THR A 163 -24.54 -9.36 -0.32
C THR A 163 -23.81 -8.05 -0.63
N LEU A 164 -22.52 -8.15 -0.96
CA LEU A 164 -21.71 -7.01 -1.35
C LEU A 164 -21.96 -6.53 -2.79
N GLY A 165 -22.60 -7.35 -3.62
CA GLY A 165 -22.81 -7.07 -5.04
C GLY A 165 -21.55 -7.27 -5.90
N VAL A 166 -20.56 -8.00 -5.40
CA VAL A 166 -19.26 -8.22 -6.06
C VAL A 166 -19.16 -9.57 -6.76
N ASN A 167 -18.23 -9.68 -7.70
CA ASN A 167 -17.82 -10.94 -8.28
C ASN A 167 -16.64 -11.50 -7.47
N PRO A 168 -16.76 -12.70 -6.84
CA PRO A 168 -15.66 -13.27 -6.07
C PRO A 168 -14.46 -13.65 -6.95
N GLU A 169 -14.62 -13.67 -8.27
CA GLU A 169 -13.56 -13.98 -9.24
C GLU A 169 -12.97 -12.72 -9.93
N LYS A 170 -13.28 -11.51 -9.43
CA LYS A 170 -12.69 -10.25 -9.90
C LYS A 170 -12.27 -9.37 -8.72
N ILE A 171 -11.15 -9.71 -8.12
CA ILE A 171 -10.63 -9.06 -6.92
C ILE A 171 -9.30 -8.37 -7.22
N PHE A 172 -9.16 -7.15 -6.75
CA PHE A 172 -7.90 -6.45 -6.61
C PHE A 172 -7.53 -6.42 -5.13
N VAL A 173 -6.28 -6.77 -4.80
CA VAL A 173 -5.71 -6.47 -3.48
C VAL A 173 -4.86 -5.21 -3.60
N ALA A 174 -5.02 -4.27 -2.68
CA ALA A 174 -4.40 -2.96 -2.78
C ALA A 174 -3.96 -2.42 -1.43
N GLY A 175 -2.92 -1.61 -1.40
CA GLY A 175 -2.49 -0.92 -0.19
C GLY A 175 -1.26 -0.06 -0.40
N ALA A 176 -0.97 0.83 0.56
CA ALA A 176 0.22 1.65 0.57
C ALA A 176 1.19 1.29 1.70
N SER A 177 2.51 1.42 1.51
CA SER A 177 3.51 1.21 2.57
C SER A 177 3.39 -0.19 3.23
N GLY A 178 3.23 -0.27 4.56
CA GLY A 178 2.90 -1.51 5.26
C GLY A 178 1.58 -2.16 4.82
N GLY A 179 0.60 -1.38 4.36
CA GLY A 179 -0.59 -1.90 3.68
C GLY A 179 -0.28 -2.50 2.31
N GLY A 180 0.69 -1.93 1.58
CA GLY A 180 1.21 -2.49 0.34
C GLY A 180 1.92 -3.84 0.57
N ASN A 181 2.61 -3.99 1.71
CA ASN A 181 3.13 -5.28 2.16
C ASN A 181 2.00 -6.31 2.32
N LEU A 182 0.96 -5.96 3.09
CA LEU A 182 -0.18 -6.84 3.34
C LEU A 182 -0.84 -7.26 2.03
N ALA A 183 -1.05 -6.34 1.08
CA ALA A 183 -1.60 -6.66 -0.23
C ALA A 183 -0.72 -7.67 -1.02
N ALA A 184 0.60 -7.49 -1.02
CA ALA A 184 1.53 -8.44 -1.64
C ALA A 184 1.50 -9.81 -0.94
N CYS A 185 1.48 -9.83 0.39
CA CYS A 185 1.36 -11.04 1.20
C CYS A 185 0.04 -11.76 1.01
N LEU A 186 -1.08 -11.04 0.84
CA LEU A 186 -2.39 -11.62 0.53
C LEU A 186 -2.38 -12.29 -0.84
N ALA A 187 -1.81 -11.64 -1.86
CA ALA A 187 -1.67 -12.25 -3.18
C ALA A 187 -0.85 -13.55 -3.13
N LEU A 188 0.25 -13.53 -2.35
CA LEU A 188 1.11 -14.68 -2.13
C LEU A 188 0.39 -15.82 -1.40
N LYS A 189 -0.19 -15.52 -0.23
CA LYS A 189 -0.91 -16.49 0.61
C LYS A 189 -2.13 -17.07 -0.11
N ALA A 190 -2.88 -16.25 -0.84
CA ALA A 190 -4.02 -16.70 -1.63
C ALA A 190 -3.60 -17.72 -2.70
N ARG A 191 -2.51 -17.46 -3.43
CA ARG A 191 -1.97 -18.43 -4.40
C ARG A 191 -1.57 -19.73 -3.72
N ASP A 192 -0.84 -19.64 -2.60
CA ASP A 192 -0.31 -20.80 -1.89
C ASP A 192 -1.42 -21.67 -1.27
N GLU A 193 -2.54 -21.05 -0.89
CA GLU A 193 -3.73 -21.75 -0.37
C GLU A 193 -4.78 -22.09 -1.45
N GLY A 194 -4.50 -21.81 -2.72
CA GLY A 194 -5.40 -22.14 -3.84
C GLY A 194 -6.65 -21.26 -3.93
N ILE A 195 -6.64 -20.08 -3.31
CA ILE A 195 -7.71 -19.08 -3.43
C ILE A 195 -7.60 -18.34 -4.77
N THR A 196 -8.62 -18.50 -5.61
CA THR A 196 -8.68 -17.88 -6.95
C THR A 196 -9.27 -16.47 -6.92
N GLY A 197 -9.32 -15.81 -8.07
CA GLY A 197 -10.12 -14.60 -8.27
C GLY A 197 -9.41 -13.28 -8.02
N ILE A 198 -8.18 -13.29 -7.51
CA ILE A 198 -7.33 -12.09 -7.46
C ILE A 198 -6.76 -11.87 -8.87
N ILE A 199 -7.19 -10.79 -9.52
CA ILE A 199 -6.84 -10.44 -10.91
C ILE A 199 -5.85 -9.28 -11.01
N GLY A 200 -5.51 -8.65 -9.89
CA GLY A 200 -4.50 -7.60 -9.84
C GLY A 200 -4.06 -7.29 -8.40
N GLN A 201 -2.83 -6.81 -8.26
CA GLN A 201 -2.30 -6.25 -7.02
C GLN A 201 -1.83 -4.80 -7.24
N VAL A 202 -2.26 -3.88 -6.38
CA VAL A 202 -1.87 -2.45 -6.43
C VAL A 202 -1.01 -2.14 -5.21
N LEU A 203 0.28 -1.95 -5.45
CA LEU A 203 1.30 -1.83 -4.42
C LEU A 203 1.88 -0.42 -4.45
N ASN A 204 1.45 0.43 -3.52
CA ASN A 204 1.81 1.84 -3.51
C ASN A 204 2.93 2.10 -2.49
N MET A 205 4.14 2.41 -2.97
CA MET A 205 5.35 2.55 -2.14
C MET A 205 5.47 1.41 -1.11
N PRO A 206 5.38 0.13 -1.54
CA PRO A 206 5.22 -0.99 -0.62
C PRO A 206 6.49 -1.23 0.21
N MET A 207 6.30 -1.53 1.49
CA MET A 207 7.39 -1.97 2.38
C MET A 207 7.54 -3.48 2.26
N ILE A 208 8.50 -3.98 1.49
CA ILE A 208 8.52 -5.37 1.00
C ILE A 208 9.31 -6.32 1.90
N CYS A 209 10.37 -5.86 2.55
CA CYS A 209 11.23 -6.74 3.32
C CYS A 209 11.93 -5.98 4.45
N HIS A 210 12.05 -6.66 5.59
CA HIS A 210 12.89 -6.20 6.68
C HIS A 210 14.35 -6.08 6.20
N PRO A 211 15.07 -5.00 6.53
CA PRO A 211 16.44 -4.76 6.04
C PRO A 211 17.42 -5.89 6.36
N ASP A 212 17.28 -6.55 7.52
CA ASP A 212 18.12 -7.70 7.92
C ASP A 212 17.97 -8.93 7.00
N PHE A 213 16.88 -9.06 6.24
CA PHE A 213 16.62 -10.22 5.37
C PHE A 213 16.63 -9.87 3.88
N PHE A 214 16.74 -8.60 3.52
CA PHE A 214 16.69 -8.18 2.13
C PHE A 214 17.81 -8.87 1.31
N PRO A 215 17.50 -9.53 0.18
CA PRO A 215 18.50 -10.26 -0.61
C PRO A 215 19.35 -9.31 -1.47
N GLN A 216 20.29 -8.59 -0.82
CA GLN A 216 21.19 -7.61 -1.44
C GLN A 216 22.20 -8.23 -2.41
N ASP A 217 22.38 -9.55 -2.39
CA ASP A 217 23.16 -10.29 -3.38
C ASP A 217 22.45 -10.38 -4.74
N LYS A 218 21.13 -10.20 -4.76
CA LYS A 218 20.28 -10.28 -5.96
C LYS A 218 19.76 -8.93 -6.44
N TYR A 219 19.44 -8.02 -5.52
CA TYR A 219 18.79 -6.76 -5.85
C TYR A 219 19.51 -5.56 -5.23
N GLU A 220 19.37 -4.40 -5.88
CA GLU A 220 19.87 -3.13 -5.34
C GLU A 220 19.07 -2.72 -4.08
N TYR A 221 19.75 -2.15 -3.09
CA TYR A 221 19.17 -1.71 -1.81
C TYR A 221 19.86 -0.44 -1.29
N LYS A 222 20.14 0.52 -2.18
CA LYS A 222 20.88 1.74 -1.85
C LYS A 222 19.97 2.84 -1.33
N SER A 223 18.71 2.89 -1.76
CA SER A 223 17.73 3.91 -1.34
C SER A 223 17.55 3.99 0.17
N TRP A 224 17.66 2.86 0.87
CA TRP A 224 17.61 2.80 2.33
C TRP A 224 18.63 3.73 3.00
N PHE A 225 19.82 3.87 2.39
CA PHE A 225 20.89 4.73 2.88
C PHE A 225 20.89 6.10 2.19
N GLU A 226 20.57 6.17 0.89
CA GLU A 226 20.52 7.44 0.15
C GLU A 226 19.41 8.37 0.66
N ASN A 227 18.30 7.81 1.13
CA ASN A 227 17.12 8.51 1.63
C ASN A 227 16.93 8.31 3.15
N GLU A 228 18.01 8.05 3.90
CA GLU A 228 17.93 7.61 5.30
C GLU A 228 17.27 8.65 6.23
N GLU A 229 17.43 9.94 5.93
CA GLU A 229 16.93 11.10 6.68
C GLU A 229 15.72 11.78 6.02
N GLU A 230 15.03 11.13 5.06
CA GLU A 230 13.95 11.78 4.32
C GLU A 230 12.71 12.15 5.17
N ALA A 231 12.05 13.23 4.74
CA ALA A 231 11.12 14.04 5.53
C ALA A 231 9.92 13.27 6.11
N VAL A 232 9.30 12.39 5.31
CA VAL A 232 8.03 11.73 5.64
C VAL A 232 8.29 10.31 6.13
N ALA A 233 9.04 9.52 5.35
CA ALA A 233 9.59 8.24 5.79
C ALA A 233 11.11 8.31 5.79
N SER A 234 11.68 7.87 6.89
CA SER A 234 13.12 7.73 7.09
C SER A 234 13.43 6.25 7.36
N ALA A 235 14.69 5.83 7.15
CA ALA A 235 15.10 4.46 7.43
C ALA A 235 14.82 4.05 8.89
N ALA A 236 15.06 4.99 9.82
CA ALA A 236 14.80 4.78 11.24
C ALA A 236 13.30 4.58 11.54
N ARG A 237 12.42 5.33 10.88
CA ARG A 237 10.96 5.20 11.06
C ARG A 237 10.43 3.90 10.46
N ALA A 238 10.90 3.52 9.27
CA ALA A 238 10.57 2.21 8.69
C ALA A 238 11.02 1.06 9.59
N LEU A 239 12.25 1.14 10.14
CA LEU A 239 12.77 0.15 11.07
C LEU A 239 12.00 0.12 12.40
N PHE A 240 11.53 1.26 12.89
CA PHE A 240 10.64 1.33 14.05
C PHE A 240 9.37 0.50 13.82
N HIS A 241 8.67 0.69 12.70
CA HIS A 241 7.48 -0.09 12.35
C HIS A 241 7.80 -1.59 12.20
N TRP A 242 8.90 -1.93 11.54
CA TRP A 242 9.36 -3.31 11.40
C TRP A 242 9.62 -3.99 12.75
N ASN A 243 10.25 -3.31 13.71
CA ASN A 243 10.51 -3.86 15.03
C ASN A 243 9.22 -4.12 15.83
N LEU A 244 8.16 -3.33 15.61
CA LEU A 244 6.85 -3.58 16.22
C LEU A 244 6.10 -4.71 15.52
N TYR A 245 6.20 -4.80 14.20
CA TYR A 245 5.50 -5.81 13.40
C TYR A 245 6.13 -7.19 13.50
N LEU A 246 7.46 -7.28 13.46
CA LEU A 246 8.20 -8.56 13.44
C LEU A 246 9.21 -8.63 14.59
N PRO A 247 8.75 -8.65 15.86
CA PRO A 247 9.63 -8.54 17.03
C PRO A 247 10.62 -9.70 17.18
N GLU A 248 10.28 -10.89 16.68
CA GLU A 248 11.15 -12.07 16.73
C GLU A 248 12.27 -12.05 15.67
N LYS A 249 12.21 -11.14 14.69
CA LYS A 249 13.20 -10.99 13.60
C LYS A 249 13.58 -12.33 12.96
N LYS A 250 12.57 -13.02 12.42
CA LYS A 250 12.75 -14.22 11.58
C LYS A 250 12.44 -13.87 10.12
N PRO A 251 13.06 -14.54 9.13
CA PRO A 251 12.78 -14.33 7.71
C PRO A 251 11.43 -14.95 7.30
N GLU A 252 10.35 -14.50 7.92
CA GLU A 252 8.99 -14.98 7.66
C GLU A 252 8.55 -14.54 6.27
N VAL A 253 8.26 -15.51 5.39
CA VAL A 253 7.90 -15.25 3.98
C VAL A 253 6.64 -14.40 3.84
N TYR A 254 5.68 -14.57 4.75
CA TYR A 254 4.43 -13.81 4.76
C TYR A 254 4.53 -12.47 5.50
N ALA A 255 5.71 -12.12 6.02
CA ALA A 255 6.05 -10.74 6.37
C ALA A 255 6.94 -10.12 5.27
N ASN A 256 7.76 -10.93 4.60
CA ASN A 256 8.77 -10.51 3.64
C ASN A 256 8.52 -11.17 2.27
N PRO A 257 7.51 -10.75 1.49
CA PRO A 257 7.05 -11.47 0.30
C PRO A 257 8.12 -11.65 -0.79
N ILE A 258 9.18 -10.84 -0.82
CA ILE A 258 10.32 -11.04 -1.74
C ILE A 258 11.11 -12.32 -1.46
N LEU A 259 11.00 -12.88 -0.25
CA LEU A 259 11.69 -14.12 0.16
C LEU A 259 10.98 -15.39 -0.30
N ALA A 260 9.82 -15.29 -0.96
CA ALA A 260 9.12 -16.46 -1.47
C ALA A 260 10.00 -17.25 -2.44
N GLU A 261 9.96 -18.58 -2.35
CA GLU A 261 10.72 -19.47 -3.24
C GLU A 261 10.32 -19.29 -4.72
N SER A 262 9.08 -18.85 -4.96
CA SER A 262 8.55 -18.55 -6.28
C SER A 262 7.56 -17.40 -6.23
N HIS A 263 7.65 -16.52 -7.21
CA HIS A 263 6.68 -15.45 -7.50
C HIS A 263 5.80 -15.78 -8.71
N ALA A 264 5.92 -16.99 -9.28
CA ALA A 264 5.12 -17.39 -10.43
C ALA A 264 3.63 -17.48 -10.06
N ASN A 265 2.77 -17.28 -11.06
CA ASN A 265 1.31 -17.34 -10.93
C ASN A 265 0.71 -16.34 -9.91
N LEU A 266 1.44 -15.29 -9.54
CA LEU A 266 0.87 -14.14 -8.84
C LEU A 266 0.10 -13.24 -9.82
N PRO A 267 -0.89 -12.47 -9.34
CA PRO A 267 -1.66 -11.56 -10.18
C PRO A 267 -0.78 -10.44 -10.74
N PRO A 268 -1.12 -9.87 -11.92
CA PRO A 268 -0.48 -8.68 -12.45
C PRO A 268 -0.37 -7.57 -11.41
N ALA A 269 0.72 -6.81 -11.43
CA ALA A 269 0.99 -5.78 -10.41
C ALA A 269 1.08 -4.37 -11.01
N LEU A 270 0.47 -3.40 -10.35
CA LEU A 270 0.86 -2.00 -10.42
C LEU A 270 1.75 -1.70 -9.20
N ILE A 271 2.98 -1.28 -9.43
CA ILE A 271 3.90 -0.85 -8.37
C ILE A 271 4.19 0.63 -8.55
N GLN A 272 3.78 1.44 -7.58
CA GLN A 272 4.04 2.87 -7.57
C GLN A 272 5.17 3.19 -6.60
N VAL A 273 6.12 4.04 -6.99
CA VAL A 273 7.36 4.28 -6.25
C VAL A 273 7.60 5.78 -6.11
N ALA A 274 7.97 6.24 -4.91
CA ALA A 274 8.42 7.60 -4.67
C ALA A 274 9.95 7.68 -4.76
N GLY A 275 10.49 8.77 -5.32
CA GLY A 275 11.91 8.91 -5.58
C GLY A 275 12.76 9.18 -4.33
N LEU A 276 12.23 9.98 -3.40
CA LEU A 276 12.82 10.31 -2.10
C LEU A 276 12.23 9.41 -1.01
N ASP A 277 12.33 8.10 -1.23
CA ASP A 277 11.77 7.08 -0.36
C ASP A 277 12.84 6.03 -0.01
N PRO A 278 13.10 5.72 1.27
CA PRO A 278 14.01 4.63 1.64
C PRO A 278 13.55 3.27 1.07
N LEU A 279 12.24 3.08 0.83
CA LEU A 279 11.64 1.85 0.32
C LEU A 279 11.69 1.73 -1.21
N ARG A 280 12.25 2.73 -1.91
CA ARG A 280 12.28 2.81 -3.38
C ARG A 280 12.84 1.54 -4.02
N ASP A 281 14.03 1.14 -3.59
CA ASP A 281 14.75 0.05 -4.24
C ASP A 281 14.10 -1.31 -3.96
N GLU A 282 13.51 -1.53 -2.78
CA GLU A 282 12.80 -2.78 -2.49
C GLU A 282 11.49 -2.93 -3.27
N ALA A 283 10.79 -1.83 -3.56
CA ALA A 283 9.62 -1.85 -4.43
C ALA A 283 10.00 -2.27 -5.85
N PHE A 284 11.09 -1.73 -6.40
CA PHE A 284 11.62 -2.15 -7.69
C PHE A 284 12.16 -3.59 -7.67
N ALA A 285 12.81 -4.01 -6.58
CA ALA A 285 13.29 -5.38 -6.42
C ALA A 285 12.14 -6.40 -6.46
N TYR A 286 11.01 -6.09 -5.81
CA TYR A 286 9.82 -6.93 -5.89
C TYR A 286 9.24 -6.96 -7.32
N GLY A 287 9.22 -5.81 -8.00
CA GLY A 287 8.86 -5.74 -9.41
C GLY A 287 9.76 -6.58 -10.31
N GLU A 288 11.07 -6.58 -10.07
CA GLU A 288 12.05 -7.40 -10.78
C GLU A 288 11.84 -8.90 -10.51
N ALA A 289 11.56 -9.28 -9.26
CA ALA A 289 11.22 -10.66 -8.89
C ALA A 289 9.96 -11.17 -9.60
N LEU A 290 8.89 -10.36 -9.60
CA LEU A 290 7.64 -10.65 -10.29
C LEU A 290 7.83 -10.82 -11.81
N LYS A 291 8.53 -9.87 -12.46
CA LYS A 291 8.83 -9.93 -13.90
C LYS A 291 9.65 -11.17 -14.24
N THR A 292 10.65 -11.50 -13.43
CA THR A 292 11.48 -12.70 -13.60
C THR A 292 10.66 -13.99 -13.53
N ALA A 293 9.63 -14.00 -12.69
CA ALA A 293 8.68 -15.11 -12.59
C ALA A 293 7.56 -15.09 -13.66
N GLY A 294 7.62 -14.18 -14.64
CA GLY A 294 6.65 -14.08 -15.73
C GLY A 294 5.36 -13.33 -15.39
N VAL A 295 5.30 -12.63 -14.25
CA VAL A 295 4.14 -11.83 -13.85
C VAL A 295 4.20 -10.46 -14.54
N PRO A 296 3.10 -9.99 -15.18
CA PRO A 296 3.05 -8.64 -15.74
C PRO A 296 3.13 -7.58 -14.64
N VAL A 297 4.06 -6.63 -14.78
CA VAL A 297 4.25 -5.53 -13.84
C VAL A 297 4.25 -4.19 -14.57
N ILE A 298 3.48 -3.24 -14.06
CA ILE A 298 3.52 -1.82 -14.43
C ILE A 298 4.18 -1.07 -13.28
N GLU A 299 5.32 -0.42 -13.54
CA GLU A 299 6.00 0.44 -12.59
C GLU A 299 5.74 1.91 -12.91
N LYS A 300 5.39 2.70 -11.89
CA LYS A 300 5.19 4.15 -11.99
C LYS A 300 6.04 4.82 -10.92
N ALA A 301 6.90 5.75 -11.30
CA ALA A 301 7.83 6.38 -10.38
C ALA A 301 7.61 7.90 -10.33
N PHE A 302 7.53 8.45 -9.11
CA PHE A 302 7.32 9.86 -8.84
C PHE A 302 8.65 10.50 -8.41
N THR A 303 9.30 11.17 -9.36
CA THR A 303 10.62 11.79 -9.15
C THR A 303 10.54 12.94 -8.15
N GLY A 304 11.45 12.98 -7.18
CA GLY A 304 11.58 14.08 -6.22
C GLY A 304 10.49 14.18 -5.16
N LEU A 305 9.56 13.21 -5.11
CA LEU A 305 8.50 13.15 -4.11
C LEU A 305 8.86 12.20 -2.97
N PRO A 306 8.42 12.49 -1.75
CA PRO A 306 8.65 11.64 -0.59
C PRO A 306 7.70 10.46 -0.56
N HIS A 307 7.99 9.49 0.32
CA HIS A 307 7.02 8.48 0.73
C HIS A 307 5.68 9.13 1.16
N ALA A 308 4.56 8.52 0.80
CA ALA A 308 3.21 8.98 1.15
C ALA A 308 2.91 10.45 0.75
N PHE A 309 3.50 10.95 -0.34
CA PHE A 309 3.29 12.32 -0.82
C PHE A 309 1.82 12.70 -1.03
N TYR A 310 0.93 11.72 -1.23
CA TYR A 310 -0.51 11.92 -1.35
C TYR A 310 -1.17 12.48 -0.07
N PHE A 311 -0.47 12.52 1.07
CA PHE A 311 -0.89 13.30 2.25
C PHE A 311 -0.90 14.81 2.00
N PHE A 312 -0.07 15.29 1.08
CA PHE A 312 0.01 16.70 0.71
C PHE A 312 -0.81 16.99 -0.54
N LEU A 313 -1.95 16.30 -0.73
CA LEU A 313 -2.71 16.32 -1.98
C LEU A 313 -3.03 17.72 -2.50
N LYS A 314 -3.25 18.71 -1.63
CA LYS A 314 -3.58 20.08 -2.06
C LYS A 314 -2.36 20.80 -2.64
N MET A 315 -1.18 20.53 -2.09
CA MET A 315 0.07 21.12 -2.55
C MET A 315 0.64 20.35 -3.74
N LEU A 316 0.49 19.02 -3.75
CA LEU A 316 0.92 18.11 -4.80
C LEU A 316 -0.28 17.57 -5.59
N ASP A 317 -1.20 18.46 -5.99
CA ASP A 317 -2.49 18.08 -6.60
C ASP A 317 -2.31 17.28 -7.88
N LYS A 318 -1.45 17.76 -8.80
CA LYS A 318 -1.17 17.09 -10.06
C LYS A 318 -0.61 15.69 -9.83
N GLU A 319 0.42 15.57 -8.99
CA GLU A 319 1.11 14.31 -8.72
C GLU A 319 0.18 13.32 -7.99
N SER A 320 -0.65 13.81 -7.07
CA SER A 320 -1.63 13.00 -6.34
C SER A 320 -2.75 12.50 -7.26
N ARG A 321 -3.19 13.31 -8.23
CA ARG A 321 -4.14 12.89 -9.26
C ARG A 321 -3.53 11.84 -10.18
N GLU A 322 -2.30 12.04 -10.61
CA GLU A 322 -1.57 11.05 -11.43
C GLU A 322 -1.44 9.70 -10.70
N TYR A 323 -1.09 9.74 -9.41
CA TYR A 323 -1.03 8.56 -8.53
C TYR A 323 -2.35 7.79 -8.49
N ILE A 324 -3.48 8.47 -8.30
CA ILE A 324 -4.80 7.82 -8.28
C ILE A 324 -5.21 7.36 -9.68
N GLN A 325 -4.89 8.14 -10.72
CA GLN A 325 -5.25 7.82 -12.09
C GLN A 325 -4.53 6.58 -12.60
N ASN A 326 -3.25 6.37 -12.24
CA ASN A 326 -2.54 5.12 -12.53
C ASN A 326 -3.31 3.89 -11.98
N ILE A 327 -3.92 4.00 -10.80
CA ILE A 327 -4.71 2.93 -10.17
C ILE A 327 -6.00 2.71 -10.95
N VAL A 328 -6.75 3.78 -11.25
CA VAL A 328 -8.00 3.72 -12.02
C VAL A 328 -7.76 3.09 -13.39
N GLU A 329 -6.69 3.46 -14.06
CA GLU A 329 -6.30 2.92 -15.37
C GLU A 329 -5.93 1.44 -15.27
N PHE A 330 -5.10 1.06 -14.30
CA PHE A 330 -4.72 -0.34 -14.08
C PHE A 330 -5.94 -1.24 -13.80
N VAL A 331 -6.83 -0.81 -12.90
CA VAL A 331 -8.07 -1.54 -12.59
C VAL A 331 -8.90 -1.72 -13.86
N ARG A 332 -9.12 -0.63 -14.60
CA ARG A 332 -9.89 -0.65 -15.86
C ARG A 332 -9.29 -1.58 -16.91
N GLU A 333 -7.97 -1.63 -17.01
CA GLU A 333 -7.28 -2.53 -17.94
C GLU A 333 -7.42 -4.00 -17.55
N MET A 334 -7.26 -4.32 -16.26
CA MET A 334 -7.40 -5.70 -15.78
C MET A 334 -8.85 -6.19 -15.89
N GLU A 335 -9.83 -5.33 -15.59
CA GLU A 335 -11.25 -5.66 -15.74
C GLU A 335 -11.61 -6.04 -17.18
N LYS A 336 -11.06 -5.32 -18.17
CA LYS A 336 -11.25 -5.62 -19.60
C LYS A 336 -10.65 -6.98 -19.98
N LYS A 337 -9.47 -7.32 -19.44
CA LYS A 337 -8.79 -8.60 -19.69
C LYS A 337 -9.49 -9.78 -19.01
N ALA A 338 -10.17 -9.52 -17.90
CA ALA A 338 -10.91 -10.52 -17.11
C ALA A 338 -12.34 -10.80 -17.63
N ILE A 339 -12.73 -10.27 -18.78
CA ILE A 339 -13.98 -10.65 -19.47
C ILE A 339 -13.66 -11.87 -20.33
N PRO A 340 -14.25 -13.05 -20.07
CA PRO A 340 -14.16 -14.16 -21.01
C PRO A 340 -14.76 -13.73 -22.36
N LEU A 341 -14.02 -13.94 -23.46
CA LEU A 341 -14.52 -13.75 -24.82
C LEU A 341 -15.73 -14.66 -25.11
#